data_AF-A0A1F4AV50-F1
#
_entry.id   AF-A0A1F4AV50-F1
#
_cell.length_a   1.000
_cell.length_b   1.000
_cell.length_c   1.000
_cell.angle_alpha   90.00
_cell.angle_beta   90.00
_cell.angle_gamma   90.00
#
_symmetry.space_group_name_H-M   'P 1'
#
loop_
_entity.id
_entity.type
_entity.pdbx_description
1 polymer ?
#
loop_
_entity_poly.entity_id
_entity_poly.type
_entity_poly.pdbx_seq_one_letter_code
_entity_poly.pdbx_strand_id
1 'polypeptide(L)'
;MRCPTIVEKNKRETTMRGADVTQGSMFSYLTLEDYVPKEHPLRPIREIVNAALREMDETFAAMYADSGRDSTPPEQLLRGLILQSLYGLRSERLLCEQLGYNMLFCWFVGLGVENKPWDHSTYTKNRDRLIEHEVIRELFSRVLDQAKAKGLLSAEHFSVDGTLVRAWASHKSFVPKDGAPPPSSGSRGNPEVDFKGQKRTNDTHQSKTDPDAKLATKSSKAGAIPAYMGHVLTENRNGLVVDTRLTQANGTAEREAAIEMLAELPGEARKTVGADKAYDTESFVEGCRN
;
A
#
# COMPACT_ATOMS: atom_id res chain seq x y z
N MET A 1 47.98 42.86 -63.58
CA MET A 1 46.79 41.99 -63.68
C MET A 1 46.50 41.40 -62.32
N ARG A 2 45.31 41.69 -61.76
CA ARG A 2 44.77 41.07 -60.55
C ARG A 2 44.40 39.62 -60.84
N CYS A 3 44.58 38.72 -59.88
CA CYS A 3 43.60 37.66 -59.65
C CYS A 3 43.56 37.33 -58.14
N PRO A 4 42.37 37.21 -57.52
CA PRO A 4 42.21 37.26 -56.07
C PRO A 4 42.16 35.87 -55.44
N THR A 5 42.45 35.87 -54.14
CA THR A 5 42.25 34.81 -53.16
C THR A 5 40.80 34.30 -53.16
N ILE A 6 40.61 32.99 -53.27
CA ILE A 6 39.38 32.32 -52.83
C ILE A 6 39.77 31.43 -51.64
N VAL A 7 39.60 31.99 -50.43
CA VAL A 7 39.45 31.16 -49.23
C VAL A 7 38.02 30.64 -49.27
N GLU A 8 37.84 29.37 -49.61
CA GLU A 8 36.57 28.70 -49.39
C GLU A 8 36.28 28.67 -47.88
N LYS A 9 35.49 29.63 -47.42
CA LYS A 9 34.82 29.54 -46.13
C LYS A 9 33.84 28.38 -46.24
N ASN A 10 34.26 27.24 -45.72
CA ASN A 10 33.40 26.09 -45.49
C ASN A 10 32.31 26.52 -44.50
N LYS A 11 31.18 26.97 -45.05
CA LYS A 11 29.99 27.38 -44.32
C LYS A 11 29.45 26.09 -43.71
N ARG A 12 29.80 25.80 -42.45
CA ARG A 12 29.10 24.77 -41.68
C ARG A 12 27.64 25.21 -41.64
N GLU A 13 26.82 24.61 -42.50
CA GLU A 13 25.38 24.65 -42.36
C GLU A 13 25.07 24.07 -40.99
N THR A 14 24.67 24.93 -40.06
CA THR A 14 24.10 24.50 -38.79
C THR A 14 22.74 23.92 -39.13
N THR A 15 22.72 22.65 -39.51
CA THR A 15 21.46 21.92 -39.66
C THR A 15 20.84 21.80 -38.27
N MET A 16 19.68 22.41 -38.05
CA MET A 16 18.93 22.33 -36.77
C MET A 16 18.59 20.89 -36.36
N ARG A 17 18.61 19.96 -37.33
CA ARG A 17 18.46 18.53 -37.09
C ARG A 17 19.76 17.95 -36.55
N GLY A 18 19.76 17.56 -35.27
CA GLY A 18 20.84 16.77 -34.68
C GLY A 18 21.01 15.42 -35.37
N ALA A 19 22.22 14.85 -35.28
CA ALA A 19 22.49 13.52 -35.80
C ALA A 19 21.78 12.46 -34.96
N ASP A 20 21.16 11.48 -35.62
CA ASP A 20 20.57 10.29 -34.99
C ASP A 20 21.70 9.30 -34.64
N VAL A 21 22.38 9.57 -33.54
CA VAL A 21 23.49 8.76 -33.04
C VAL A 21 22.96 7.71 -32.08
N THR A 22 23.04 6.44 -32.48
CA THR A 22 22.57 5.30 -31.68
C THR A 22 23.67 4.65 -30.84
N GLN A 23 24.92 5.13 -30.94
CA GLN A 23 26.05 4.64 -30.17
C GLN A 23 26.04 5.25 -28.76
N GLY A 24 25.83 4.42 -27.74
CA GLY A 24 25.78 4.85 -26.35
C GLY A 24 27.14 5.34 -25.82
N SER A 25 27.11 6.33 -24.92
CA SER A 25 28.30 6.76 -24.17
C SER A 25 28.79 5.63 -23.26
N MET A 26 30.11 5.42 -23.16
CA MET A 26 30.70 4.46 -22.21
C MET A 26 30.52 4.91 -20.74
N PHE A 27 30.36 6.21 -20.50
CA PHE A 27 30.14 6.79 -19.17
C PHE A 27 28.99 7.80 -19.22
N SER A 28 28.02 7.65 -18.32
CA SER A 28 26.96 8.64 -18.12
C SER A 28 27.30 9.52 -16.92
N TYR A 29 27.20 10.84 -17.07
CA TYR A 29 27.26 11.80 -15.97
C TYR A 29 25.89 12.13 -15.39
N LEU A 30 24.82 11.53 -15.95
CA LEU A 30 23.46 11.73 -15.49
C LEU A 30 23.14 10.75 -14.36
N THR A 31 22.55 11.27 -13.30
CA THR A 31 22.01 10.51 -12.17
C THR A 31 20.50 10.33 -12.33
N LEU A 32 19.90 9.41 -11.56
CA LEU A 32 18.45 9.26 -11.50
C LEU A 32 17.73 10.55 -11.10
N GLU A 33 18.38 11.43 -10.35
CA GLU A 33 17.85 12.73 -9.94
C GLU A 33 17.53 13.62 -11.13
N ASP A 34 18.36 13.57 -12.18
CA ASP A 34 18.24 14.39 -13.39
C ASP A 34 17.04 13.99 -14.27
N TYR A 35 16.56 12.75 -14.13
CA TYR A 35 15.42 12.23 -14.88
C TYR A 35 14.07 12.55 -14.24
N VAL A 36 14.04 13.01 -12.99
CA VAL A 36 12.79 13.30 -12.27
C VAL A 36 12.55 14.80 -12.23
N PRO A 37 11.46 15.32 -12.83
CA PRO A 37 11.15 16.75 -12.79
C PRO A 37 11.11 17.32 -11.37
N LYS A 38 11.59 18.55 -11.17
CA LYS A 38 11.67 19.19 -9.84
C LYS A 38 10.32 19.32 -9.14
N GLU A 39 9.26 19.50 -9.90
CA GLU A 39 7.87 19.64 -9.40
C GLU A 39 7.11 18.31 -9.37
N HIS A 40 7.81 17.17 -9.53
CA HIS A 40 7.14 15.86 -9.55
C HIS A 40 6.54 15.53 -8.17
N PRO A 41 5.27 15.10 -8.07
CA PRO A 41 4.56 14.93 -6.78
C PRO A 41 5.18 13.85 -5.87
N LEU A 42 5.92 12.89 -6.41
CA LEU A 42 6.66 11.93 -5.59
C LEU A 42 7.82 12.53 -4.79
N ARG A 43 8.30 13.74 -5.11
CA ARG A 43 9.38 14.39 -4.36
C ARG A 43 9.04 14.69 -2.91
N PRO A 44 7.98 15.47 -2.61
CA PRO A 44 7.60 15.69 -1.21
C PRO A 44 7.22 14.38 -0.51
N ILE A 45 6.59 13.43 -1.22
CA ILE A 45 6.27 12.11 -0.65
C ILE A 45 7.56 11.37 -0.24
N ARG A 46 8.58 11.36 -1.11
CA ARG A 46 9.85 10.70 -0.83
C ARG A 46 10.56 11.31 0.36
N GLU A 47 10.48 12.63 0.54
CA GLU A 47 11.05 13.32 1.70
C GLU A 47 10.37 12.91 3.01
N ILE A 48 9.03 12.91 3.04
CA ILE A 48 8.23 12.49 4.22
C ILE A 48 8.54 11.04 4.58
N VAL A 49 8.55 10.16 3.57
CA VAL A 49 8.84 8.73 3.75
C VAL A 49 10.28 8.53 4.22
N ASN A 50 11.26 9.21 3.62
CA ASN A 50 12.65 9.10 4.05
C ASN A 50 12.89 9.62 5.46
N ALA A 51 12.19 10.68 5.87
CA ALA A 51 12.25 11.16 7.24
C ALA A 51 11.71 10.11 8.22
N ALA A 52 10.56 9.49 7.91
CA ALA A 52 9.99 8.42 8.74
C ALA A 52 10.91 7.20 8.82
N LEU A 53 11.45 6.75 7.68
CA LEU A 53 12.30 5.56 7.61
C LEU A 53 13.58 5.68 8.44
N ARG A 54 14.19 6.87 8.54
CA ARG A 54 15.39 7.10 9.35
C ARG A 54 15.15 6.91 10.86
N GLU A 55 13.91 7.01 11.31
CA GLU A 55 13.56 6.80 12.72
C GLU A 55 13.27 5.32 13.05
N MET A 56 13.39 4.43 12.07
CA MET A 56 13.00 3.01 12.16
C MET A 56 14.20 2.06 12.15
N ASP A 57 15.43 2.58 12.24
CA ASP A 57 16.67 1.79 12.15
C ASP A 57 16.72 0.63 13.16
N GLU A 58 16.25 0.84 14.40
CA GLU A 58 16.20 -0.21 15.43
C GLU A 58 15.25 -1.35 15.06
N THR A 59 14.05 -1.01 14.55
CA THR A 59 13.08 -1.99 14.06
C THR A 59 13.63 -2.75 12.86
N PHE A 60 14.34 -2.06 11.96
CA PHE A 60 15.00 -2.70 10.81
C PHE A 60 16.12 -3.65 11.24
N ALA A 61 16.94 -3.26 12.21
CA ALA A 61 17.99 -4.12 12.75
C ALA A 61 17.42 -5.41 13.36
N ALA A 62 16.29 -5.34 14.07
CA ALA A 62 15.65 -6.51 14.66
C ALA A 62 15.09 -7.53 13.64
N MET A 63 14.87 -7.12 12.38
CA MET A 63 14.31 -7.99 11.32
C MET A 63 15.35 -8.83 10.57
N TYR A 64 16.62 -8.43 10.60
CA TYR A 64 17.65 -9.05 9.77
C TYR A 64 18.73 -9.66 10.67
N ALA A 65 19.23 -10.83 10.24
CA ALA A 65 20.33 -11.47 10.94
C ALA A 65 21.62 -10.65 10.78
N ASP A 66 22.47 -10.68 11.80
CA ASP A 66 23.78 -9.98 11.80
C ASP A 66 24.75 -10.48 10.72
N SER A 67 24.47 -11.62 10.08
CA SER A 67 25.31 -12.20 9.04
C SER A 67 24.50 -12.89 7.94
N GLY A 68 25.04 -12.86 6.72
CA GLY A 68 24.42 -13.47 5.55
C GLY A 68 24.72 -12.72 4.27
N ARG A 69 24.06 -13.10 3.18
CA ARG A 69 24.06 -12.32 1.94
C ARG A 69 23.20 -11.07 2.13
N ASP A 70 23.70 -9.94 1.67
CA ASP A 70 22.95 -8.68 1.65
C ASP A 70 21.57 -8.89 1.00
N SER A 71 20.52 -8.67 1.80
CA SER A 71 19.13 -8.68 1.34
C SER A 71 18.72 -7.28 0.87
N THR A 72 17.60 -7.20 0.15
CA THR A 72 17.02 -5.90 -0.21
C THR A 72 16.71 -5.10 1.06
N PRO A 73 17.17 -3.83 1.17
CA PRO A 73 16.92 -3.02 2.35
C PRO A 73 15.42 -2.79 2.61
N PRO A 74 14.94 -2.86 3.87
CA PRO A 74 13.52 -2.70 4.20
C PRO A 74 12.95 -1.35 3.76
N GLU A 75 13.77 -0.29 3.76
CA GLU A 75 13.42 1.03 3.27
C GLU A 75 13.03 1.02 1.80
N GLN A 76 13.77 0.28 0.98
CA GLN A 76 13.46 0.17 -0.44
C GLN A 76 12.14 -0.59 -0.64
N LEU A 77 11.93 -1.67 0.12
CA LEU A 77 10.70 -2.46 0.05
C LEU A 77 9.47 -1.63 0.42
N LEU A 78 9.54 -0.83 1.49
CA LEU A 78 8.46 0.06 1.91
C LEU A 78 8.15 1.12 0.84
N ARG A 79 9.18 1.72 0.22
CA ARG A 79 8.97 2.63 -0.93
C ARG A 79 8.33 1.91 -2.12
N GLY A 80 8.68 0.64 -2.35
CA GLY A 80 8.03 -0.21 -3.35
C GLY A 80 6.53 -0.39 -3.10
N LEU A 81 6.15 -0.70 -1.86
CA LEU A 81 4.73 -0.82 -1.46
C LEU A 81 3.96 0.48 -1.66
N ILE A 82 4.58 1.62 -1.33
CA ILE A 82 3.99 2.94 -1.56
C ILE A 82 3.76 3.19 -3.05
N LEU A 83 4.72 2.85 -3.93
CA LEU A 83 4.51 2.95 -5.38
C LEU A 83 3.37 2.05 -5.86
N GLN A 84 3.23 0.83 -5.33
CA GLN A 84 2.13 -0.05 -5.72
C GLN A 84 0.78 0.58 -5.39
N SER A 85 0.66 1.23 -4.23
CA SER A 85 -0.55 1.95 -3.85
C SER A 85 -0.80 3.18 -4.74
N LEU A 86 0.18 4.08 -4.86
CA LEU A 86 0.04 5.35 -5.58
C LEU A 86 -0.22 5.19 -7.09
N TYR A 87 0.39 4.18 -7.72
CA TYR A 87 0.24 3.93 -9.16
C TYR A 87 -0.70 2.75 -9.47
N GLY A 88 -1.36 2.18 -8.46
CA GLY A 88 -2.27 1.06 -8.64
C GLY A 88 -1.60 -0.16 -9.29
N LEU A 89 -0.34 -0.46 -8.94
CA LEU A 89 0.38 -1.62 -9.47
C LEU A 89 -0.16 -2.89 -8.83
N ARG A 90 -1.03 -3.58 -9.56
CA ARG A 90 -1.84 -4.71 -9.06
C ARG A 90 -1.07 -6.00 -8.79
N SER A 91 0.23 -6.04 -9.05
CA SER A 91 1.06 -7.20 -8.73
C SER A 91 2.50 -6.81 -8.44
N GLU A 92 3.15 -7.60 -7.60
CA GLU A 92 4.58 -7.45 -7.28
C GLU A 92 5.46 -7.75 -8.49
N ARG A 93 5.02 -8.68 -9.35
CA ARG A 93 5.67 -8.93 -10.65
C ARG A 93 5.73 -7.66 -11.49
N LEU A 94 4.61 -6.93 -11.58
CA LEU A 94 4.55 -5.68 -12.33
C LEU A 94 5.43 -4.61 -11.69
N LEU A 95 5.48 -4.51 -10.35
CA LEU A 95 6.42 -3.62 -9.67
C LEU A 95 7.87 -3.95 -10.04
N CYS A 96 8.28 -5.21 -9.89
CA CYS A 96 9.64 -5.66 -10.22
C CYS A 96 9.99 -5.42 -11.69
N GLU A 97 9.04 -5.64 -12.60
CA GLU A 97 9.20 -5.37 -14.02
C GLU A 97 9.40 -3.87 -14.28
N GLN A 98 8.57 -3.01 -13.66
CA GLN A 98 8.69 -1.55 -13.77
C GLN A 98 10.02 -1.06 -13.22
N LEU A 99 10.52 -1.62 -12.12
CA LEU A 99 11.86 -1.31 -11.60
C LEU A 99 13.00 -1.70 -12.56
N GLY A 100 12.72 -2.46 -13.61
CA GLY A 100 13.72 -2.76 -14.64
C GLY A 100 13.86 -1.73 -15.74
N TYR A 101 12.94 -0.77 -15.87
CA TYR A 101 13.00 0.24 -16.92
C TYR A 101 12.50 1.63 -16.54
N ASN A 102 11.76 1.77 -15.44
CA ASN A 102 11.15 3.03 -15.03
C ASN A 102 12.07 3.80 -14.09
N MET A 103 12.81 4.76 -14.66
CA MET A 103 13.78 5.58 -13.92
C MET A 103 13.15 6.35 -12.75
N LEU A 104 11.90 6.80 -12.87
CA LEU A 104 11.18 7.46 -11.78
C LEU A 104 10.95 6.50 -10.59
N PHE A 105 10.61 5.24 -10.87
CA PHE A 105 10.37 4.25 -9.83
C PHE A 105 11.67 3.82 -9.18
N CYS A 106 12.72 3.59 -9.97
CA CYS A 106 14.07 3.33 -9.46
C CYS A 106 14.54 4.48 -8.56
N TRP A 107 14.35 5.72 -9.01
CA TRP A 107 14.65 6.91 -8.24
C TRP A 107 13.89 6.93 -6.92
N PHE A 108 12.56 6.74 -6.94
CA PHE A 108 11.75 6.81 -5.73
C PHE A 108 12.16 5.75 -4.71
N VAL A 109 12.33 4.51 -5.16
CA VAL A 109 12.73 3.37 -4.34
C VAL A 109 14.15 3.51 -3.79
N GLY A 110 15.04 4.17 -4.54
CA GLY A 110 16.47 4.23 -4.24
C GLY A 110 17.27 3.07 -4.85
N LEU A 111 16.80 2.53 -5.97
CA LEU A 111 17.50 1.48 -6.74
C LEU A 111 18.34 2.15 -7.84
N GLY A 112 19.67 1.94 -7.84
CA GLY A 112 20.54 2.46 -8.90
C GLY A 112 20.28 1.80 -10.27
N VAL A 113 20.57 2.51 -11.36
CA VAL A 113 20.26 2.08 -12.75
C VAL A 113 21.04 0.83 -13.16
N GLU A 114 22.23 0.66 -12.61
CA GLU A 114 23.13 -0.47 -12.81
C GLU A 114 22.69 -1.74 -12.06
N ASN A 115 21.78 -1.60 -11.09
CA ASN A 115 21.32 -2.72 -10.28
C ASN A 115 20.31 -3.56 -11.06
N LYS A 116 20.37 -4.87 -10.86
CA LYS A 116 19.37 -5.77 -11.43
C LYS A 116 17.98 -5.45 -10.83
N PRO A 117 16.91 -5.53 -11.63
CA PRO A 117 15.56 -5.44 -11.11
C PRO A 117 15.34 -6.52 -10.05
N TRP A 118 14.48 -6.25 -9.08
CA TRP A 118 14.16 -7.22 -8.05
C TRP A 118 13.51 -8.48 -8.63
N ASP A 119 13.75 -9.61 -7.97
CA ASP A 119 12.94 -10.80 -8.21
C ASP A 119 11.68 -10.76 -7.34
N HIS A 120 10.52 -10.93 -7.98
CA HIS A 120 9.22 -10.92 -7.32
C HIS A 120 9.09 -11.94 -6.19
N SER A 121 9.69 -13.13 -6.29
CA SER A 121 9.55 -14.18 -5.27
C SER A 121 10.34 -13.82 -4.00
N THR A 122 11.46 -13.13 -4.17
CA THR A 122 12.24 -12.57 -3.06
C THR A 122 11.51 -11.39 -2.43
N TYR A 123 10.92 -10.51 -3.25
CA TYR A 123 10.13 -9.39 -2.77
C TYR A 123 8.94 -9.85 -1.91
N THR A 124 8.18 -10.86 -2.36
CA THR A 124 7.05 -11.41 -1.58
C THR A 124 7.48 -11.86 -0.19
N LYS A 125 8.58 -12.63 -0.09
CA LYS A 125 9.10 -13.12 1.20
C LYS A 125 9.55 -12.00 2.12
N ASN A 126 10.21 -10.99 1.58
CA ASN A 126 10.64 -9.87 2.39
C ASN A 126 9.45 -9.00 2.83
N ARG A 127 8.41 -8.86 2.00
CA ARG A 127 7.16 -8.20 2.38
C ARG A 127 6.47 -8.95 3.53
N ASP A 128 6.42 -10.27 3.48
CA ASP A 128 5.84 -11.07 4.57
C ASP A 128 6.55 -10.78 5.91
N ARG A 129 7.88 -10.68 5.88
CA ARG A 129 8.66 -10.25 7.06
C ARG A 129 8.29 -8.84 7.54
N LEU A 130 8.06 -7.88 6.64
CA LEU A 130 7.61 -6.53 7.04
C LEU A 130 6.25 -6.58 7.75
N ILE A 131 5.36 -7.48 7.33
CA ILE A 131 4.05 -7.66 7.96
C ILE A 131 4.20 -8.30 9.34
N GLU A 132 5.02 -9.35 9.46
CA GLU A 132 5.28 -10.06 10.72
C GLU A 132 5.83 -9.13 11.82
N HIS A 133 6.63 -8.14 11.43
CA HIS A 133 7.21 -7.15 12.34
C HIS A 133 6.41 -5.85 12.45
N GLU A 134 5.17 -5.81 11.94
CA GLU A 134 4.27 -4.64 12.00
C GLU A 134 4.87 -3.33 11.45
N VAL A 135 5.85 -3.42 10.56
CA VAL A 135 6.66 -2.27 10.10
C VAL A 135 5.82 -1.19 9.42
N ILE A 136 4.76 -1.60 8.72
CA ILE A 136 3.84 -0.66 8.05
C ILE A 136 3.10 0.20 9.07
N ARG A 137 2.71 -0.37 10.22
CA ARG A 137 2.05 0.38 11.30
C ARG A 137 3.00 1.38 11.93
N GLU A 138 4.25 0.98 12.14
CA GLU A 138 5.27 1.91 12.63
C GLU A 138 5.52 3.05 11.63
N LEU A 139 5.70 2.74 10.33
CA LEU A 139 5.86 3.76 9.30
C LEU A 139 4.70 4.77 9.30
N PHE A 140 3.46 4.27 9.42
CA PHE A 140 2.27 5.12 9.52
C PHE A 140 2.33 6.03 10.76
N SER A 141 2.68 5.47 11.92
CA SER A 141 2.88 6.24 13.16
C SER A 141 3.92 7.34 13.02
N ARG A 142 5.09 7.04 12.44
CA ARG A 142 6.15 8.04 12.18
C ARG A 142 5.70 9.16 11.26
N VAL A 143 4.86 8.86 10.26
CA VAL A 143 4.28 9.89 9.38
C VAL A 143 3.27 10.76 10.14
N LEU A 144 2.47 10.18 11.05
CA LEU A 144 1.57 10.94 11.92
C LEU A 144 2.34 11.83 12.90
N ASP A 145 3.45 11.36 13.46
CA ASP A 145 4.31 12.17 14.33
C ASP A 145 4.86 13.40 13.59
N GLN A 146 5.27 13.24 12.34
CA GLN A 146 5.66 14.37 11.49
C GLN A 146 4.49 15.36 11.27
N ALA A 147 3.28 14.85 11.04
CA ALA A 147 2.09 15.69 10.88
C ALA A 147 1.75 16.44 12.17
N LYS A 148 1.86 15.76 13.32
CA LYS A 148 1.68 16.34 14.66
C LYS A 148 2.69 17.44 14.94
N ALA A 149 3.97 17.21 14.66
CA ALA A 149 5.04 18.18 14.85
C ALA A 149 4.83 19.45 14.00
N LYS A 150 4.17 19.32 12.84
CA LYS A 150 3.77 20.44 11.97
C LYS A 150 2.45 21.10 12.38
N GLY A 151 1.83 20.68 13.48
CA GLY A 151 0.55 21.20 13.95
C GLY A 151 -0.64 20.83 13.04
N LEU A 152 -0.52 19.76 12.25
CA LEU A 152 -1.57 19.35 11.32
C LEU A 152 -2.64 18.49 12.01
N LEU A 153 -2.35 17.77 13.09
CA LEU A 153 -3.36 16.95 13.79
C LEU A 153 -4.15 17.72 14.86
N SER A 154 -5.47 17.63 14.81
CA SER A 154 -6.39 18.15 15.83
C SER A 154 -6.76 17.05 16.83
N ALA A 155 -7.00 17.43 18.08
CA ALA A 155 -7.43 16.51 19.14
C ALA A 155 -8.93 16.65 19.50
N GLU A 156 -9.71 17.42 18.72
CA GLU A 156 -11.06 17.84 19.11
C GLU A 156 -12.17 17.05 18.39
N HIS A 157 -12.08 16.92 17.07
CA HIS A 157 -13.17 16.45 16.22
C HIS A 157 -12.69 15.34 15.30
N PHE A 158 -13.35 14.19 15.37
CA PHE A 158 -13.02 12.99 14.61
C PHE A 158 -14.24 12.45 13.86
N SER A 159 -13.98 11.64 12.85
CA SER A 159 -15.00 10.86 12.15
C SER A 159 -14.55 9.40 12.03
N VAL A 160 -15.45 8.46 12.29
CA VAL A 160 -15.18 7.02 12.12
C VAL A 160 -16.09 6.45 11.04
N ASP A 161 -15.50 5.64 10.17
CA ASP A 161 -16.23 4.95 9.09
C ASP A 161 -15.75 3.49 8.94
N GLY A 162 -16.69 2.63 8.55
CA GLY A 162 -16.49 1.20 8.33
C GLY A 162 -16.64 0.86 6.85
N THR A 163 -15.74 0.03 6.32
CA THR A 163 -15.78 -0.39 4.93
C THR A 163 -15.42 -1.86 4.75
N LEU A 164 -16.13 -2.56 3.86
CA LEU A 164 -15.80 -3.94 3.56
C LEU A 164 -14.55 -4.03 2.70
N VAL A 165 -13.52 -4.67 3.24
CA VAL A 165 -12.30 -5.02 2.53
C VAL A 165 -12.44 -6.44 2.01
N ARG A 166 -12.47 -6.59 0.68
CA ARG A 166 -12.61 -7.91 0.06
C ARG A 166 -11.40 -8.78 0.41
N ALA A 167 -11.66 -9.97 0.95
CA ALA A 167 -10.62 -10.94 1.24
C ALA A 167 -10.05 -11.52 -0.06
N TRP A 168 -8.80 -11.98 -0.02
CA TRP A 168 -8.19 -12.76 -1.11
C TRP A 168 -8.69 -14.22 -1.07
N ALA A 169 -10.01 -14.39 -1.03
CA ALA A 169 -10.67 -15.68 -0.93
C ALA A 169 -11.77 -15.78 -1.98
N SER A 170 -11.82 -16.93 -2.65
CA SER A 170 -12.88 -17.22 -3.60
C SER A 170 -14.13 -17.71 -2.88
N HIS A 171 -15.30 -17.45 -3.47
CA HIS A 171 -16.52 -18.16 -3.07
C HIS A 171 -16.36 -19.68 -3.11
N LYS A 172 -15.48 -20.20 -3.98
CA LYS A 172 -15.24 -21.64 -4.08
C LYS A 172 -14.48 -22.20 -2.88
N SER A 173 -13.69 -21.40 -2.18
CA SER A 173 -12.93 -21.87 -1.02
C SER A 173 -13.76 -21.90 0.26
N PHE A 174 -14.94 -21.26 0.29
CA PHE A 174 -15.89 -21.37 1.38
C PHE A 174 -16.62 -22.71 1.35
N VAL A 175 -16.26 -23.64 2.23
CA VAL A 175 -16.84 -24.97 2.30
C VAL A 175 -17.47 -25.21 3.68
N PRO A 176 -18.34 -26.22 3.83
CA PRO A 176 -18.86 -26.60 5.14
C PRO A 176 -17.73 -26.86 6.13
N LYS A 177 -17.88 -26.39 7.38
CA LYS A 177 -16.91 -26.68 8.46
C LYS A 177 -16.94 -28.16 8.81
N ASP A 178 -18.14 -28.73 8.86
CA ASP A 178 -18.39 -30.13 9.15
C ASP A 178 -18.84 -30.86 7.87
N GLY A 179 -18.11 -31.90 7.49
CA GLY A 179 -18.46 -32.78 6.37
C GLY A 179 -17.50 -32.73 5.17
N ALA A 180 -17.81 -33.55 4.17
CA ALA A 180 -17.01 -33.61 2.94
C ALA A 180 -17.24 -32.34 2.10
N PRO A 181 -16.18 -31.76 1.50
CA PRO A 181 -16.34 -30.65 0.56
C PRO A 181 -17.27 -31.08 -0.59
N PRO A 182 -18.03 -30.13 -1.17
CA PRO A 182 -18.96 -30.44 -2.25
C PRO A 182 -18.22 -31.11 -3.42
N PRO A 183 -18.87 -32.06 -4.12
CA PRO A 183 -18.27 -32.71 -5.28
C PRO A 183 -17.93 -31.63 -6.31
N SER A 184 -16.66 -31.58 -6.71
CA SER A 184 -16.16 -30.64 -7.72
C SER A 184 -15.80 -31.38 -9.00
N SER A 185 -16.25 -30.86 -10.15
CA SER A 185 -15.71 -31.22 -11.46
C SER A 185 -14.56 -30.28 -11.83
N GLY A 186 -13.72 -30.66 -12.80
CA GLY A 186 -12.64 -29.79 -13.32
C GLY A 186 -11.26 -29.99 -12.68
N SER A 187 -10.31 -29.11 -13.04
CA SER A 187 -8.91 -29.25 -12.64
C SER A 187 -8.67 -28.87 -11.17
N ARG A 188 -7.71 -29.54 -10.52
CA ARG A 188 -7.33 -29.34 -9.10
C ARG A 188 -7.14 -27.87 -8.69
N GLY A 189 -6.67 -27.01 -9.60
CA GLY A 189 -6.44 -25.58 -9.34
C GLY A 189 -7.64 -24.66 -9.55
N ASN A 190 -8.69 -25.10 -10.26
CA ASN A 190 -9.92 -24.31 -10.47
C ASN A 190 -11.13 -25.25 -10.54
N PRO A 191 -11.54 -25.84 -9.41
CA PRO A 191 -12.71 -26.72 -9.37
C PRO A 191 -13.97 -25.95 -9.79
N GLU A 192 -14.77 -26.56 -10.65
CA GLU A 192 -16.14 -26.14 -10.90
C GLU A 192 -17.01 -26.66 -9.76
N VAL A 193 -17.65 -25.73 -9.05
CA VAL A 193 -18.50 -26.02 -7.91
C VAL A 193 -19.78 -25.22 -8.09
N ASP A 194 -20.92 -25.91 -8.11
CA ASP A 194 -22.24 -25.29 -8.16
C ASP A 194 -22.78 -25.13 -6.73
N PHE A 195 -23.18 -23.90 -6.41
CA PHE A 195 -23.71 -23.52 -5.10
C PHE A 195 -25.20 -23.12 -5.17
N LYS A 196 -25.86 -23.32 -6.31
CA LYS A 196 -27.25 -22.88 -6.52
C LYS A 196 -28.20 -23.58 -5.54
N GLY A 197 -28.97 -22.79 -4.80
CA GLY A 197 -29.94 -23.27 -3.81
C GLY A 197 -29.36 -23.66 -2.44
N GLN A 198 -28.04 -23.59 -2.25
CA GLN A 198 -27.42 -23.88 -0.96
C GLN A 198 -27.38 -22.63 -0.06
N LYS A 199 -27.91 -22.73 1.16
CA LYS A 199 -27.79 -21.68 2.16
C LYS A 199 -26.41 -21.76 2.82
N ARG A 200 -25.64 -20.68 2.71
CA ARG A 200 -24.26 -20.61 3.24
C ARG A 200 -24.20 -19.48 4.26
N THR A 201 -23.75 -19.79 5.46
CA THR A 201 -23.60 -18.83 6.57
C THR A 201 -22.21 -18.97 7.19
N ASN A 202 -21.78 -17.94 7.92
CA ASN A 202 -20.49 -17.97 8.63
C ASN A 202 -20.44 -19.00 9.76
N ASP A 203 -21.60 -19.46 10.25
CA ASP A 203 -21.69 -20.54 11.25
C ASP A 203 -21.36 -21.89 10.62
N THR A 204 -21.90 -22.14 9.43
CA THR A 204 -21.86 -23.44 8.75
C THR A 204 -20.69 -23.59 7.79
N HIS A 205 -20.14 -22.49 7.26
CA HIS A 205 -19.10 -22.48 6.24
C HIS A 205 -17.92 -21.60 6.63
N GLN A 206 -16.74 -21.96 6.12
CA GLN A 206 -15.50 -21.21 6.30
C GLN A 206 -14.63 -21.31 5.05
N SER A 207 -13.82 -20.28 4.77
CA SER A 207 -12.83 -20.36 3.70
C SER A 207 -11.68 -21.28 4.09
N LYS A 208 -11.30 -22.18 3.18
CA LYS A 208 -10.06 -22.98 3.29
C LYS A 208 -8.79 -22.18 3.00
N THR A 209 -8.88 -21.09 2.26
CA THR A 209 -7.71 -20.28 1.87
C THR A 209 -7.47 -19.13 2.83
N ASP A 210 -8.50 -18.69 3.54
CA ASP A 210 -8.46 -17.56 4.46
C ASP A 210 -9.48 -17.76 5.60
N PRO A 211 -9.15 -18.56 6.63
CA PRO A 211 -10.09 -18.97 7.67
C PRO A 211 -10.75 -17.83 8.45
N ASP A 212 -10.12 -16.66 8.49
CA ASP A 212 -10.60 -15.49 9.22
C ASP A 212 -11.60 -14.64 8.42
N ALA A 213 -11.56 -14.74 7.09
CA ALA A 213 -12.54 -14.09 6.23
C ALA A 213 -13.97 -14.55 6.54
N LYS A 214 -14.91 -13.61 6.54
CA LYS A 214 -16.35 -13.86 6.73
C LYS A 214 -17.11 -13.50 5.46
N LEU A 215 -18.22 -14.20 5.20
CA LEU A 215 -19.20 -13.76 4.22
C LEU A 215 -19.93 -12.54 4.77
N ALA A 216 -19.76 -11.39 4.12
CA ALA A 216 -20.40 -10.14 4.47
C ALA A 216 -21.04 -9.51 3.24
N THR A 217 -22.15 -8.78 3.43
CA THR A 217 -22.83 -8.05 2.36
C THR A 217 -22.81 -6.55 2.62
N LYS A 218 -22.58 -5.76 1.55
CA LYS A 218 -22.61 -4.30 1.61
C LYS A 218 -24.03 -3.74 1.73
N SER A 219 -25.03 -4.48 1.27
CA SER A 219 -26.43 -4.06 1.32
C SER A 219 -27.38 -5.26 1.18
N SER A 220 -28.65 -5.10 1.56
CA SER A 220 -29.67 -6.15 1.40
C SER A 220 -29.85 -6.65 -0.05
N LYS A 221 -29.40 -5.88 -1.05
CA LYS A 221 -29.49 -6.21 -2.48
C LYS A 221 -28.19 -6.77 -3.07
N ALA A 222 -27.09 -6.71 -2.33
CA ALA A 222 -25.80 -7.22 -2.79
C ALA A 222 -25.59 -8.66 -2.32
N GLY A 223 -24.95 -9.47 -3.16
CA GLY A 223 -24.47 -10.79 -2.75
C GLY A 223 -23.42 -10.68 -1.66
N ALA A 224 -23.47 -11.57 -0.68
CA ALA A 224 -22.40 -11.66 0.32
C ALA A 224 -21.10 -12.06 -0.38
N ILE A 225 -19.97 -11.50 0.06
CA ILE A 225 -18.62 -11.80 -0.43
C ILE A 225 -17.70 -12.12 0.75
N PRO A 226 -16.66 -12.95 0.56
CA PRO A 226 -15.57 -13.06 1.52
C PRO A 226 -14.92 -11.70 1.76
N ALA A 227 -14.98 -11.21 3.00
CA ALA A 227 -14.49 -9.90 3.37
C ALA A 227 -14.07 -9.82 4.84
N TYR A 228 -13.28 -8.79 5.10
CA TYR A 228 -12.97 -8.22 6.39
C TYR A 228 -13.72 -6.89 6.53
N MET A 229 -13.81 -6.39 7.76
CA MET A 229 -14.23 -5.02 8.00
C MET A 229 -13.00 -4.16 8.28
N GLY A 230 -12.78 -3.16 7.43
CA GLY A 230 -11.79 -2.11 7.64
C GLY A 230 -12.46 -0.93 8.34
N HIS A 231 -11.76 -0.33 9.30
CA HIS A 231 -12.21 0.82 10.07
C HIS A 231 -11.21 1.95 9.90
N VAL A 232 -11.70 3.16 9.70
CA VAL A 232 -10.87 4.35 9.49
C VAL A 232 -11.32 5.44 10.45
N LEU A 233 -10.41 5.90 11.29
CA LEU A 233 -10.61 7.08 12.13
C LEU A 233 -9.87 8.25 11.50
N THR A 234 -10.59 9.34 11.27
CA THR A 234 -10.08 10.54 10.59
C THR A 234 -10.22 11.74 11.51
N GLU A 235 -9.20 12.58 11.56
CA GLU A 235 -9.23 13.88 12.21
C GLU A 235 -9.87 14.92 11.27
N ASN A 236 -10.80 15.74 11.77
CA ASN A 236 -11.67 16.52 10.89
C ASN A 236 -11.08 17.85 10.40
N ARG A 237 -10.00 18.36 11.01
CA ARG A 237 -9.48 19.70 10.69
C ARG A 237 -8.80 19.75 9.32
N ASN A 238 -7.99 18.74 9.03
CA ASN A 238 -7.23 18.56 7.80
C ASN A 238 -7.57 17.26 7.07
N GLY A 239 -8.42 16.40 7.65
CA GLY A 239 -8.91 15.18 7.01
C GLY A 239 -7.86 14.06 6.96
N LEU A 240 -6.95 14.02 7.93
CA LEU A 240 -5.92 12.99 8.01
C LEU A 240 -6.45 11.77 8.74
N VAL A 241 -6.20 10.61 8.16
CA VAL A 241 -6.44 9.33 8.83
C VAL A 241 -5.46 9.22 9.99
N VAL A 242 -5.96 8.95 11.20
CA VAL A 242 -5.16 8.87 12.43
C VAL A 242 -5.05 7.46 13.00
N ASP A 243 -5.99 6.58 12.65
CA ASP A 243 -5.92 5.16 12.99
C ASP A 243 -6.71 4.36 11.92
N THR A 244 -6.27 3.13 11.67
CA THR A 244 -6.95 2.16 10.83
C THR A 244 -6.90 0.77 11.45
N ARG A 245 -8.02 0.06 11.44
CA ARG A 245 -8.10 -1.33 11.93
C ARG A 245 -8.70 -2.25 10.89
N LEU A 246 -8.35 -3.52 10.96
CA LEU A 246 -8.95 -4.58 10.16
C LEU A 246 -9.45 -5.67 11.11
N THR A 247 -10.74 -5.97 11.05
CA THR A 247 -11.37 -7.00 11.91
C THR A 247 -12.23 -7.95 11.07
N GLN A 248 -12.68 -9.04 11.69
CA GLN A 248 -13.65 -9.94 11.06
C GLN A 248 -14.99 -9.24 10.88
N ALA A 249 -15.65 -9.42 9.73
CA ALA A 249 -16.96 -8.84 9.47
C ALA A 249 -18.09 -9.61 10.19
N ASN A 250 -18.19 -9.45 11.52
CA ASN A 250 -19.13 -10.15 12.40
C ASN A 250 -20.40 -9.33 12.76
N GLY A 251 -20.59 -8.16 12.16
CA GLY A 251 -21.79 -7.32 12.29
C GLY A 251 -21.78 -6.28 13.43
N THR A 252 -20.98 -6.49 14.48
CA THR A 252 -20.74 -5.50 15.56
C THR A 252 -19.35 -4.88 15.52
N ALA A 253 -18.43 -5.48 14.75
CA ALA A 253 -17.05 -5.07 14.55
C ALA A 253 -16.82 -3.57 14.36
N GLU A 254 -17.69 -2.88 13.62
CA GLU A 254 -17.58 -1.42 13.37
C GLU A 254 -17.60 -0.61 14.67
N ARG A 255 -18.55 -0.91 15.55
CA ARG A 255 -18.75 -0.14 16.79
C ARG A 255 -17.69 -0.48 17.82
N GLU A 256 -17.35 -1.77 17.94
CA GLU A 256 -16.32 -2.26 18.85
C GLU A 256 -14.96 -1.66 18.49
N ALA A 257 -14.55 -1.77 17.22
CA ALA A 257 -13.29 -1.19 16.75
C ALA A 257 -13.29 0.34 16.93
N ALA A 258 -14.39 1.02 16.60
CA ALA A 258 -14.49 2.46 16.78
C ALA A 258 -14.27 2.90 18.24
N ILE A 259 -14.84 2.19 19.22
CA ILE A 259 -14.63 2.50 20.65
C ILE A 259 -13.16 2.34 21.02
N GLU A 260 -12.51 1.24 20.59
CA GLU A 260 -11.10 1.01 20.88
C GLU A 260 -10.20 2.09 20.24
N MET A 261 -10.45 2.45 18.98
CA MET A 261 -9.72 3.52 18.28
C MET A 261 -9.87 4.86 18.99
N LEU A 262 -11.08 5.19 19.49
CA LEU A 262 -11.34 6.42 20.22
C LEU A 262 -10.68 6.43 21.60
N ALA A 263 -10.63 5.28 22.28
CA ALA A 263 -10.01 5.14 23.60
C ALA A 263 -8.48 5.35 23.54
N GLU A 264 -7.85 5.00 22.42
CA GLU A 264 -6.41 5.18 22.19
C GLU A 264 -6.04 6.60 21.72
N LEU A 265 -7.03 7.48 21.44
CA LEU A 265 -6.74 8.86 21.07
C LEU A 265 -6.05 9.62 22.21
N PRO A 266 -4.92 10.29 21.96
CA PRO A 266 -4.15 10.94 23.00
C PRO A 266 -4.90 12.12 23.66
N GLY A 267 -4.56 12.38 24.92
CA GLY A 267 -5.04 13.53 25.70
C GLY A 267 -6.37 13.29 26.41
N GLU A 268 -6.61 14.08 27.46
CA GLU A 268 -7.77 13.94 28.37
C GLU A 268 -8.91 14.91 28.05
N ALA A 269 -8.71 15.81 27.09
CA ALA A 269 -9.73 16.76 26.69
C ALA A 269 -10.93 16.06 26.06
N ARG A 270 -12.12 16.65 26.24
CA ARG A 270 -13.35 16.17 25.62
C ARG A 270 -13.21 16.22 24.09
N LYS A 271 -13.43 15.07 23.45
CA LYS A 271 -13.42 14.90 21.99
C LYS A 271 -14.85 14.70 21.49
N THR A 272 -15.09 14.93 20.20
CA THR A 272 -16.36 14.57 19.55
C THR A 272 -16.10 13.64 18.39
N VAL A 273 -17.00 12.68 18.17
CA VAL A 273 -16.96 11.76 17.03
C VAL A 273 -18.21 11.93 16.17
N GLY A 274 -18.01 12.05 14.86
CA GLY A 274 -19.03 11.86 13.84
C GLY A 274 -18.98 10.42 13.32
N ALA A 275 -20.15 9.82 13.09
CA ALA A 275 -20.24 8.47 12.55
C ALA A 275 -21.55 8.31 11.77
N ASP A 276 -21.62 7.27 10.94
CA ASP A 276 -22.82 6.93 10.19
C ASP A 276 -23.98 6.50 11.10
N LYS A 277 -25.21 6.53 10.58
CA LYS A 277 -26.42 6.19 11.35
C LYS A 277 -26.36 4.80 12.01
N ALA A 278 -25.63 3.85 11.42
CA ALA A 278 -25.47 2.52 11.98
C ALA A 278 -24.75 2.50 13.34
N TYR A 279 -24.03 3.57 13.70
CA TYR A 279 -23.34 3.72 14.98
C TYR A 279 -24.25 4.32 16.08
N ASP A 280 -25.42 4.85 15.74
CA ASP A 280 -26.35 5.47 16.68
C ASP A 280 -27.12 4.41 17.50
N THR A 281 -26.40 3.77 18.42
CA THR A 281 -26.93 2.80 19.38
C THR A 281 -26.51 3.17 20.79
N GLU A 282 -27.38 2.90 21.78
CA GLU A 282 -27.16 3.20 23.20
C GLU A 282 -25.79 2.71 23.69
N SER A 283 -25.43 1.46 23.39
CA SER A 283 -24.14 0.86 23.78
C SER A 283 -22.92 1.57 23.20
N PHE A 284 -23.02 2.14 21.99
CA PHE A 284 -21.91 2.87 21.37
C PHE A 284 -21.76 4.26 22.00
N VAL A 285 -22.88 4.95 22.23
CA VAL A 285 -22.88 6.25 22.91
C VAL A 285 -22.35 6.14 24.34
N GLU A 286 -22.72 5.09 25.07
CA GLU A 286 -22.17 4.80 26.39
C GLU A 286 -20.66 4.49 26.31
N GLY A 287 -20.25 3.64 25.36
CA GLY A 287 -18.85 3.30 25.13
C GLY A 287 -17.96 4.52 24.83
N CYS A 288 -18.48 5.52 24.11
CA CYS A 288 -17.75 6.75 23.80
C CYS A 288 -17.64 7.74 24.98
N ARG A 289 -18.42 7.53 26.05
CA ARG A 289 -18.44 8.42 27.22
C ARG A 289 -17.59 7.92 28.38
N ASN A 290 -17.22 6.64 28.35
CA ASN A 290 -16.34 6.00 29.33
C ASN A 290 -14.87 6.28 29.00
#